data_AF-A0A5S9MDN1-F1
#
_entry.id   AF-A0A5S9MDN1-F1
#
_cell.length_a   1.000
_cell.length_b   1.000
_cell.length_c   1.000
_cell.angle_alpha   90.00
_cell.angle_beta   90.00
_cell.angle_gamma   90.00
#
_symmetry.space_group_name_H-M   'P 1'
#
loop_
_entity.id
_entity.type
_entity.pdbx_description
1 polymer ?
#
loop_
_entity_poly.entity_id
_entity_poly.type
_entity_poly.pdbx_seq_one_letter_code
_entity_poly.pdbx_strand_id
1 'polypeptide(L)'
;MALNKQLDVDILTMSGHKIHGLKGTGALFLKKDVTLAPFITGGEQELGLRSGTENPAGAVSLAKAMKQSFEQLDKYHDEMLNLKTQLQKTAWRHRRYCDEHTAGAKCAAHCEFFSAGYSN
;
A
#
# COMPACT_ATOMS: atom_id res chain seq x y z
N MET A 1 8.06 -2.25 -18.25
CA MET A 1 8.03 -1.45 -17.01
C MET A 1 9.40 -1.58 -16.36
N ALA A 2 10.32 -0.67 -16.69
CA ALA A 2 11.69 -0.74 -16.17
C ALA A 2 11.67 -0.19 -14.74
N LEU A 3 11.83 -1.06 -13.74
CA LEU A 3 12.18 -0.60 -12.40
C LEU A 3 13.50 0.15 -12.53
N ASN A 4 13.52 1.41 -12.08
CA ASN A 4 14.69 2.26 -12.09
C ASN A 4 15.86 1.51 -11.41
N LYS A 5 17.04 1.48 -12.03
CA LYS A 5 18.27 0.77 -11.59
C LYS A 5 18.78 1.18 -10.20
N GLN A 6 18.05 2.05 -9.49
CA GLN A 6 18.39 2.66 -8.21
C GLN A 6 17.83 1.89 -7.00
N LEU A 7 16.81 1.05 -7.19
CA LEU A 7 16.23 0.24 -6.12
C LEU A 7 16.76 -1.19 -6.22
N ASP A 8 17.75 -1.53 -5.40
CA ASP A 8 18.29 -2.89 -5.29
C ASP A 8 17.37 -3.77 -4.43
N VAL A 9 16.25 -4.18 -5.02
CA VAL A 9 15.23 -5.01 -4.36
C VAL A 9 15.13 -6.35 -5.07
N ASP A 10 15.25 -7.43 -4.31
CA ASP A 10 15.18 -8.80 -4.83
C ASP A 10 13.74 -9.25 -5.10
N ILE A 11 12.82 -8.90 -4.19
CA ILE A 11 11.40 -9.25 -4.26
C ILE A 11 10.55 -8.07 -3.81
N LEU A 12 9.51 -7.73 -4.58
CA LEU A 12 8.53 -6.71 -4.21
C LEU A 12 7.10 -7.24 -4.36
N THR A 13 6.31 -7.09 -3.31
CA THR A 13 4.89 -7.45 -3.29
C THR A 13 4.02 -6.20 -3.37
N MET A 14 2.95 -6.25 -4.15
CA MET A 14 1.99 -5.16 -4.25
C MET A 14 0.54 -5.69 -4.28
N SER A 15 -0.36 -4.97 -3.62
CA SER A 15 -1.79 -5.28 -3.58
C SER A 15 -2.61 -4.20 -4.28
N GLY A 16 -3.46 -4.58 -5.23
CA GLY A 16 -4.22 -3.65 -6.06
C GLY A 16 -5.19 -2.77 -5.27
N HIS A 17 -5.86 -3.31 -4.26
CA HIS A 17 -6.86 -2.54 -3.50
C HIS A 17 -6.27 -1.42 -2.63
N LYS A 18 -4.93 -1.34 -2.48
CA LYS A 18 -4.25 -0.23 -1.81
C LYS A 18 -3.97 0.95 -2.74
N ILE A 19 -4.11 0.75 -4.04
CA ILE A 19 -3.91 1.76 -5.09
C ILE A 19 -5.18 1.92 -5.95
N HIS A 20 -6.35 1.70 -5.35
CA HIS A 20 -7.67 1.81 -6.01
C HIS A 20 -7.93 0.79 -7.14
N GLY A 21 -7.19 -0.33 -7.19
CA GLY A 21 -7.49 -1.48 -8.04
C GLY A 21 -8.51 -2.45 -7.43
N LEU A 22 -8.91 -3.49 -8.18
CA LEU A 22 -9.84 -4.50 -7.69
C LEU A 22 -9.27 -5.28 -6.50
N LYS A 23 -10.14 -5.61 -5.54
CA LYS A 23 -9.83 -6.51 -4.42
C LYS A 23 -9.54 -7.92 -4.95
N GLY A 24 -8.62 -8.63 -4.30
CA GLY A 24 -8.19 -9.96 -4.73
C GLY A 24 -7.13 -9.96 -5.85
N THR A 25 -6.67 -8.78 -6.28
CA THR A 25 -5.59 -8.65 -7.27
C THR A 25 -4.32 -8.12 -6.61
N GLY A 26 -3.17 -8.66 -7.02
CA GLY A 26 -1.84 -8.20 -6.62
C GLY A 26 -0.80 -8.51 -7.68
N ALA A 27 0.44 -8.08 -7.43
CA ALA A 27 1.59 -8.42 -8.26
C ALA A 27 2.80 -8.76 -7.38
N LEU A 28 3.63 -9.66 -7.90
CA LEU A 28 4.93 -10.00 -7.34
C LEU A 28 5.99 -9.66 -8.39
N PHE A 29 6.91 -8.77 -8.04
CA PHE A 29 8.11 -8.54 -8.82
C PHE A 29 9.23 -9.39 -8.27
N LEU A 30 9.92 -10.10 -9.16
CA LEU A 30 11.11 -10.89 -8.88
C LEU A 30 12.27 -10.34 -9.70
N LYS A 31 13.40 -10.10 -9.04
CA LYS A 31 14.66 -9.80 -9.72
C LYS A 31 15.13 -11.05 -10.49
N LYS A 32 15.77 -10.85 -11.64
CA LYS A 32 16.10 -11.92 -12.61
C LYS A 32 16.88 -13.09 -11.99
N ASP A 33 17.76 -12.80 -11.05
CA ASP A 33 18.64 -13.80 -10.44
C ASP A 33 18.03 -14.45 -9.17
N VAL A 34 16.79 -14.09 -8.83
CA VAL A 34 16.05 -14.65 -7.69
C VAL A 34 15.23 -15.83 -8.18
N THR A 35 15.51 -17.00 -7.60
CA THR A 35 14.72 -18.21 -7.84
C THR A 35 13.72 -18.38 -6.70
N LEU A 36 12.44 -18.58 -7.05
CA LEU A 36 11.37 -18.79 -6.09
C LEU A 36 10.67 -20.12 -6.38
N ALA A 37 10.48 -20.95 -5.35
CA ALA A 37 9.70 -22.17 -5.48
C ALA A 37 8.20 -21.82 -5.60
N PRO A 38 7.43 -22.48 -6.49
CA PRO A 38 6.00 -22.21 -6.63
C PRO A 38 5.26 -22.50 -5.32
N PHE A 39 4.53 -21.51 -4.80
CA PHE A 39 3.67 -21.72 -3.62
C PHE A 39 2.39 -22.48 -3.98
N ILE A 40 1.87 -22.25 -5.19
CA ILE A 40 0.72 -22.97 -5.74
C ILE A 40 1.22 -23.78 -6.93
N THR A 41 1.17 -25.10 -6.79
CA THR A 41 1.59 -26.08 -7.82
C THR A 41 0.44 -26.51 -8.71
N GLY A 42 0.72 -26.88 -9.96
CA GLY A 42 -0.30 -27.21 -10.96
C GLY A 42 0.19 -26.90 -12.38
N GLY A 43 -0.66 -26.24 -13.19
CA GLY A 43 -0.31 -25.84 -14.55
C GLY A 43 0.79 -24.76 -14.64
N GLU A 44 1.18 -24.43 -15.87
CA GLU A 44 2.33 -23.57 -16.20
C GLU A 44 2.00 -22.06 -16.30
N GLN A 45 0.91 -21.60 -15.67
CA GLN A 45 0.59 -20.16 -15.63
C GLN A 45 1.67 -19.35 -14.90
N GLU A 46 1.76 -18.05 -15.18
CA GLU A 46 2.73 -17.14 -14.52
C GLU A 46 4.17 -17.70 -14.51
N LEU A 47 4.63 -18.19 -15.67
CA LEU A 47 5.96 -18.82 -15.86
C LEU A 47 6.20 -20.06 -14.98
N GLY A 48 5.14 -20.77 -14.59
CA GLY A 48 5.19 -21.91 -13.68
C GLY A 48 5.41 -21.53 -12.21
N LEU A 49 5.45 -20.23 -11.87
CA LEU A 49 5.67 -19.76 -10.49
C LEU A 49 4.39 -19.73 -9.66
N ARG A 50 3.24 -19.60 -10.31
CA ARG A 50 1.92 -19.63 -9.66
C ARG A 50 0.91 -20.28 -10.59
N SER A 51 0.47 -21.47 -10.24
CA SER A 51 -0.55 -22.17 -11.01
C SER A 51 -1.95 -21.62 -10.76
N GLY A 52 -2.85 -21.92 -11.70
CA GLY A 52 -4.25 -21.54 -11.68
C GLY A 52 -4.57 -20.51 -12.75
N THR A 53 -5.78 -20.57 -13.30
CA THR A 53 -6.23 -19.67 -14.38
C THR A 53 -6.01 -18.22 -14.00
N GLU A 54 -5.37 -17.47 -14.89
CA GLU A 54 -5.07 -16.05 -14.71
C GLU A 54 -6.37 -15.24 -14.63
N ASN A 55 -6.32 -14.12 -13.90
CA ASN A 55 -7.43 -13.19 -13.79
C ASN A 55 -7.17 -11.97 -14.69
N PRO A 56 -7.54 -12.00 -15.99
CA PRO A 56 -7.24 -10.91 -16.92
C PRO A 56 -7.93 -9.61 -16.52
N ALA A 57 -9.17 -9.67 -16.00
CA ALA A 57 -9.87 -8.50 -15.49
C ALA A 57 -9.12 -7.88 -14.30
N GLY A 58 -8.61 -8.71 -13.40
CA GLY A 58 -7.71 -8.32 -12.32
C GLY A 58 -6.45 -7.63 -12.86
N ALA A 59 -5.72 -8.26 -13.77
CA ALA A 59 -4.49 -7.73 -14.35
C ALA A 59 -4.70 -6.35 -15.02
N VAL A 60 -5.75 -6.21 -15.84
CA VAL A 60 -6.11 -4.94 -16.49
C VAL A 60 -6.45 -3.87 -15.44
N SER A 61 -7.22 -4.23 -14.41
CA SER A 61 -7.55 -3.29 -13.34
C SER A 61 -6.32 -2.80 -12.58
N LEU A 62 -5.38 -3.70 -12.28
CA LEU A 62 -4.15 -3.36 -11.59
C LEU A 62 -3.29 -2.44 -12.44
N ALA A 63 -3.11 -2.77 -13.73
CA ALA A 63 -2.34 -1.95 -14.66
C ALA A 63 -2.93 -0.53 -14.79
N LYS A 64 -4.26 -0.42 -14.89
CA LYS A 64 -4.95 0.87 -14.97
C LYS A 64 -4.82 1.67 -13.67
N ALA A 65 -5.03 1.02 -12.53
CA ALA A 65 -4.90 1.61 -11.20
C ALA A 65 -3.47 2.14 -10.96
N MET A 66 -2.45 1.32 -11.23
CA MET A 66 -1.04 1.72 -11.14
C MET A 66 -0.76 2.96 -11.99
N LYS A 67 -1.18 2.96 -13.26
CA LYS A 67 -0.98 4.09 -14.16
C LYS A 67 -1.58 5.38 -13.59
N GLN A 68 -2.83 5.33 -13.14
CA GLN A 68 -3.51 6.49 -12.57
C GLN A 68 -2.86 6.96 -11.26
N SER A 69 -2.45 6.02 -10.39
CA SER A 69 -1.76 6.35 -9.14
C SER A 69 -0.43 7.06 -9.40
N PHE A 70 0.36 6.62 -10.38
CA PHE A 70 1.63 7.29 -10.73
C PHE A 70 1.42 8.66 -11.38
N GLU A 71 0.43 8.80 -12.27
CA GLU A 71 0.12 10.08 -12.93
C GLU A 71 -0.28 11.19 -11.93
N GLN A 72 -0.83 10.81 -10.78
CA GLN A 72 -1.37 11.76 -9.79
C GLN A 72 -0.61 11.74 -8.46
N LEU A 73 0.52 11.01 -8.40
CA LEU A 73 1.24 10.72 -7.17
C LEU A 73 1.68 11.99 -6.46
N ASP A 74 2.39 12.88 -7.15
CA ASP A 74 2.95 14.09 -6.56
C ASP A 74 1.86 15.02 -6.03
N LYS A 75 0.79 15.21 -6.83
CA LYS A 75 -0.36 16.02 -6.44
C LYS A 75 -1.03 15.50 -5.17
N TYR A 76 -1.37 14.20 -5.14
CA TYR A 76 -2.04 13.62 -3.98
C TYR A 76 -1.14 13.52 -2.77
N HIS A 77 0.16 13.31 -2.97
CA HIS A 77 1.14 13.29 -1.90
C HIS A 77 1.18 14.63 -1.15
N ASP A 78 1.27 15.74 -1.89
CA ASP A 78 1.33 17.08 -1.28
C ASP A 78 0.02 17.46 -0.59
N GLU A 79 -1.13 17.18 -1.22
CA GLU A 79 -2.44 17.38 -0.62
C GLU A 79 -2.60 16.56 0.67
N MET A 80 -2.25 15.27 0.65
CA MET A 80 -2.32 14.41 1.84
C MET A 80 -1.37 14.87 2.95
N LEU A 81 -0.14 15.29 2.61
CA LEU A 81 0.81 15.78 3.61
C LEU A 81 0.34 17.07 4.26
N ASN A 82 -0.23 17.99 3.49
CA ASN A 82 -0.80 19.22 4.02
C ASN A 82 -1.94 18.89 4.98
N LEU A 83 -2.92 18.07 4.56
CA LEU A 83 -4.04 17.66 5.40
C LEU A 83 -3.58 16.96 6.68
N LYS A 84 -2.65 16.00 6.57
CA LYS A 84 -2.03 15.33 7.71
C LYS A 84 -1.42 16.34 8.68
N THR A 85 -0.66 17.30 8.18
CA THR A 85 0.00 18.32 9.01
C THR A 85 -1.02 19.21 9.73
N GLN A 86 -2.10 19.61 9.05
CA GLN A 86 -3.18 20.40 9.65
C GLN A 86 -3.93 19.63 10.74
N LEU A 87 -4.27 18.36 10.47
CA LEU A 87 -4.93 17.49 11.44
C LEU A 87 -4.03 17.26 12.67
N GLN A 88 -2.75 16.98 12.46
CA GLN A 88 -1.78 16.83 13.54
C GLN A 88 -1.71 18.11 14.38
N LYS A 89 -1.46 19.28 13.78
CA LYS A 89 -1.40 20.56 14.50
C LYS A 89 -2.66 20.83 15.33
N THR A 90 -3.83 20.50 14.79
CA THR A 90 -5.11 20.70 15.49
C THR A 90 -5.28 19.74 16.65
N ALA A 91 -4.91 18.46 16.47
CA ALA A 91 -4.92 17.47 17.54
C ALA A 91 -3.98 17.89 18.70
N TRP A 92 -2.77 18.37 18.38
CA TRP A 92 -1.82 18.88 19.38
C TRP A 92 -2.37 20.07 20.20
N ARG A 93 -3.22 20.92 19.61
CA ARG A 93 -3.87 22.04 20.33
C ARG A 93 -4.96 21.56 21.30
N HIS A 94 -5.54 20.39 21.05
CA HIS A 94 -6.59 19.78 21.86
C HIS A 94 -6.07 18.62 22.73
N ARG A 95 -4.76 18.62 23.07
CA ARG A 95 -4.04 17.58 23.84
C ARG A 95 -4.69 17.17 25.16
N ARG A 96 -5.65 17.94 25.69
CA ARG A 96 -6.51 17.52 26.81
C ARG A 96 -7.43 16.32 26.49
N TYR A 97 -7.60 15.96 25.22
CA TYR A 97 -8.47 14.87 24.75
C TYR A 97 -7.73 13.81 23.92
N CYS A 98 -6.40 13.89 23.79
CA CYS A 98 -5.62 12.96 22.98
C CYS A 98 -4.48 12.38 23.83
N ASP A 99 -4.63 11.13 24.25
CA ASP A 99 -3.60 10.40 25.00
C ASP A 99 -2.54 9.82 24.07
N GLU A 100 -1.29 10.23 24.27
CA GLU A 100 -0.13 9.66 23.57
C GLU A 100 0.24 8.30 24.20
N HIS A 101 0.05 7.21 23.46
CA HIS A 101 0.46 5.87 23.90
C HIS A 101 1.91 5.51 23.55
N THR A 102 2.71 6.43 23.00
CA THR A 102 4.11 6.14 22.65
C THR A 102 5.00 7.38 22.70
N ALA A 103 5.94 7.38 23.64
CA ALA A 103 6.95 8.42 23.76
C ALA A 103 8.06 8.20 22.73
N GLY A 104 8.21 9.13 21.78
CA GLY A 104 9.38 9.15 20.88
C GLY A 104 9.02 9.43 19.43
N ALA A 105 9.40 10.62 18.97
CA ALA A 105 9.24 11.06 17.60
C ALA A 105 9.98 10.15 16.61
N LYS A 106 9.26 9.25 15.93
CA LYS A 106 9.59 8.68 14.60
C LYS A 106 8.48 7.80 14.00
N CYS A 107 7.21 8.01 14.35
CA CYS A 107 6.09 7.21 13.83
C CYS A 107 4.93 8.11 13.36
N ALA A 108 4.17 7.65 12.37
CA ALA A 108 2.94 8.32 11.94
C ALA A 108 1.96 8.40 13.12
N ALA A 109 1.40 9.60 13.37
CA ALA A 109 0.39 9.77 14.41
C ALA A 109 -0.79 8.84 14.14
N HIS A 110 -0.95 7.82 14.99
CA HIS A 110 -2.15 7.00 15.02
C HIS A 110 -3.17 7.76 15.86
N CYS A 111 -4.08 8.48 15.20
CA CYS A 111 -5.25 9.05 15.87
C CYS A 111 -6.27 7.93 15.98
N GLU A 112 -6.26 7.18 17.09
CA GLU A 112 -7.42 6.36 17.44
C GLU A 112 -8.52 7.30 17.92
N PHE A 113 -9.57 7.46 17.11
CA PHE A 113 -10.82 8.04 17.56
C PHE A 113 -11.48 7.03 18.50
N PHE A 114 -11.08 7.01 19.77
CA PHE A 114 -11.82 6.30 20.79
C PHE A 114 -13.07 7.14 21.10
N SER A 115 -14.19 6.83 20.45
CA SER A 115 -15.50 7.26 20.93
C SER A 115 -15.81 6.45 22.18
N ALA A 116 -15.25 6.85 23.33
CA ALA A 116 -15.82 6.47 24.62
C ALA A 116 -17.08 7.31 24.80
N GLY A 117 -18.23 6.78 24.40
CA GLY A 117 -19.51 7.30 24.83
C GLY A 117 -19.58 7.22 26.35
N TYR A 118 -19.86 8.35 27.01
CA TYR A 118 -20.33 8.34 28.39
C TYR A 118 -21.73 7.72 28.40
N SER A 119 -21.87 6.56 29.03
CA SER A 119 -23.18 6.10 29.51
C SER A 119 -23.54 6.94 30.74
N ASN A 120 -24.61 7.72 30.65
CA ASN A 120 -25.33 8.20 31.83
C ASN A 120 -26.04 7.03 32.51
#